data_AF-A0A7S3UN56-F1
#
_entry.id   AF-A0A7S3UN56-F1
#
_cell.length_a   1.000
_cell.length_b   1.000
_cell.length_c   1.000
_cell.angle_alpha   90.00
_cell.angle_beta   90.00
_cell.angle_gamma   90.00
#
_symmetry.space_group_name_H-M   'P 1'
#
loop_
_entity.id
_entity.type
_entity.pdbx_description
1 polymer ?
#
loop_
_entity_poly.entity_id
_entity_poly.type
_entity_poly.pdbx_seq_one_letter_code
_entity_poly.pdbx_strand_id
1 'polypeptide(L)'
;GAMRFWGKFAVLTLGIIPTYTADPAAPQPDEVTNKSHVIVSNHISFVEVLYLLSTYLPAFVGKYPLRNVLLIGDCMRYLDCIFVNRLDGKKSKPTTQLLKDHVIDGTDLRPLLLFPEGTTSNGSGLISFHTGAFCLGIPALPVAVWYPD
;
A
#
# COMPACT_ATOMS: atom_id res chain seq x y z
N GLY A 1 6.33 11.30 -12.23
CA GLY A 1 5.29 11.36 -13.28
C GLY A 1 4.15 12.30 -12.88
N ALA A 2 3.35 12.77 -13.85
CA ALA A 2 2.29 13.76 -13.65
C ALA A 2 1.26 13.38 -12.57
N MET A 3 0.88 12.10 -12.49
CA MET A 3 -0.08 11.63 -11.48
C MET A 3 0.45 11.77 -10.05
N ARG A 4 1.74 11.52 -9.81
CA ARG A 4 2.37 11.73 -8.49
C ARG A 4 2.45 13.22 -8.14
N PHE A 5 2.76 14.07 -9.13
CA PHE A 5 2.76 15.51 -8.95
C PHE A 5 1.37 16.02 -8.51
N TRP A 6 0.31 15.65 -9.26
CA TRP A 6 -1.06 16.04 -8.92
C TRP A 6 -1.56 15.41 -7.63
N GLY A 7 -1.15 14.17 -7.32
CA GLY A 7 -1.44 13.52 -6.05
C GLY A 7 -0.83 14.29 -4.87
N LYS A 8 0.45 14.68 -4.97
CA LYS A 8 1.13 15.47 -3.93
C LYS A 8 0.50 16.85 -3.80
N PHE A 9 0.16 17.49 -4.91
CA PHE A 9 -0.57 18.75 -4.90
C PHE A 9 -1.92 18.63 -4.18
N ALA A 10 -2.71 17.59 -4.47
CA ALA A 10 -3.98 17.35 -3.79
C ALA A 10 -3.79 17.14 -2.27
N VAL A 11 -2.80 16.34 -1.86
CA VAL A 11 -2.47 16.14 -0.44
C VAL A 11 -2.12 17.48 0.24
N LEU A 12 -1.33 18.33 -0.42
CA LEU A 12 -1.00 19.67 0.08
C LEU A 12 -2.24 20.56 0.22
N THR A 13 -3.17 20.52 -0.75
CA THR A 13 -4.42 21.31 -0.67
C THR A 13 -5.35 20.89 0.45
N LEU A 14 -5.22 19.65 0.94
CA LEU A 14 -5.94 19.14 2.10
C LEU A 14 -5.30 19.56 3.43
N GLY A 15 -4.25 20.39 3.41
CA GLY A 15 -3.51 20.82 4.60
C GLY A 15 -2.57 19.76 5.17
N ILE A 16 -2.36 18.66 4.44
CA ILE A 16 -1.41 17.62 4.85
C ILE A 16 -0.03 18.05 4.37
N ILE A 17 0.83 18.45 5.30
CA ILE A 17 2.20 18.89 5.03
C ILE A 17 3.15 17.81 5.59
N PRO A 18 3.53 16.81 4.77
CA PRO A 18 4.38 15.73 5.23
C PRO A 18 5.82 16.21 5.39
N THR A 19 6.43 15.88 6.53
CA THR A 19 7.87 15.84 6.69
C THR A 19 8.33 14.39 6.51
N TYR A 20 9.43 14.17 5.81
CA TYR A 20 10.00 12.84 5.66
C TYR A 20 11.51 12.87 5.84
N THR A 21 12.01 11.80 6.44
CA THR A 21 13.43 11.50 6.55
C THR A 21 13.62 10.10 5.97
N ALA A 22 14.63 9.92 5.14
CA ALA A 22 14.96 8.64 4.55
C ALA A 22 16.45 8.38 4.71
N ASP A 23 16.82 7.09 4.79
CA ASP A 23 18.20 6.67 4.60
C ASP A 23 18.68 7.16 3.22
N PRO A 24 19.87 7.78 3.10
CA PRO A 24 20.41 8.16 1.80
C PRO A 24 20.51 7.01 0.79
N ALA A 25 20.61 5.76 1.25
CA ALA A 25 20.63 4.57 0.42
C ALA A 25 19.23 3.99 0.11
N ALA A 26 18.16 4.55 0.68
CA ALA A 26 16.80 4.10 0.38
C ALA A 26 16.43 4.42 -1.07
N PRO A 27 15.72 3.51 -1.76
CA PRO A 27 15.29 3.74 -3.14
C PRO A 27 14.36 4.93 -3.23
N GLN A 28 14.49 5.72 -4.29
CA GLN A 28 13.56 6.81 -4.56
C GLN A 28 12.18 6.25 -4.95
N PRO A 29 11.06 6.96 -4.72
CA PRO A 29 9.72 6.43 -4.98
C PRO A 29 9.48 5.95 -6.43
N ASP A 30 10.20 6.46 -7.40
CA ASP A 30 10.19 6.06 -8.82
C ASP A 30 11.00 4.80 -9.13
N GLU A 31 11.91 4.42 -8.25
CA GLU A 31 12.68 3.17 -8.33
C GLU A 31 11.93 1.99 -7.72
N VAL A 32 10.90 2.27 -6.90
CA VAL A 32 10.07 1.26 -6.25
C VAL A 32 9.04 0.70 -7.23
N THR A 33 9.22 -0.57 -7.60
CA THR A 33 8.35 -1.34 -8.50
C THR A 33 7.77 -2.58 -7.81
N ASN A 34 6.82 -3.27 -8.45
CA ASN A 34 6.25 -4.53 -7.91
C ASN A 34 7.28 -5.65 -7.73
N LYS A 35 8.42 -5.60 -8.44
CA LYS A 35 9.49 -6.61 -8.36
C LYS A 35 10.66 -6.23 -7.46
N SER A 36 10.86 -4.94 -7.21
CA SER A 36 12.01 -4.48 -6.41
C SER A 36 11.74 -4.57 -4.91
N HIS A 37 10.57 -4.11 -4.47
CA HIS A 37 10.29 -3.90 -3.05
C HIS A 37 8.79 -4.01 -2.76
N VAL A 38 8.45 -4.58 -1.60
CA VAL A 38 7.13 -4.42 -0.99
C VAL A 38 7.19 -3.29 0.03
N ILE A 39 6.35 -2.28 -0.11
CA ILE A 39 6.23 -1.19 0.85
C ILE A 39 5.47 -1.71 2.06
N VAL A 40 6.04 -1.57 3.24
CA VAL A 40 5.42 -1.99 4.50
C VAL A 40 5.33 -0.79 5.41
N SER A 41 4.11 -0.43 5.82
CA SER A 41 3.86 0.72 6.69
C SER A 41 3.01 0.35 7.88
N ASN A 42 3.19 1.06 9.00
CA ASN A 42 2.20 1.06 10.07
C ASN A 42 0.90 1.74 9.60
N HIS A 43 -0.23 1.41 10.24
CA HIS A 43 -1.55 1.89 9.83
C HIS A 43 -2.23 2.62 10.99
N ILE A 44 -2.34 3.93 10.90
CA ILE A 44 -2.95 4.78 11.93
C ILE A 44 -4.30 5.33 11.44
N SER A 45 -4.38 5.79 10.19
CA SER A 45 -5.57 6.44 9.67
C SER A 45 -5.71 6.31 8.14
N PHE A 46 -6.54 7.14 7.54
CA PHE A 46 -6.61 7.26 6.08
C PHE A 46 -5.58 8.26 5.51
N VAL A 47 -5.04 9.15 6.34
CA VAL A 47 -4.15 10.24 5.91
C VAL A 47 -2.84 9.70 5.36
N GLU A 48 -2.24 8.69 6.00
CA GLU A 48 -1.02 8.06 5.49
C GLU A 48 -1.28 7.30 4.20
N VAL A 49 -2.48 6.73 4.02
CA VAL A 49 -2.86 6.05 2.78
C VAL A 49 -2.87 7.05 1.62
N LEU A 50 -3.47 8.24 1.81
CA LEU A 50 -3.45 9.31 0.81
C LEU A 50 -2.03 9.75 0.47
N TYR A 51 -1.18 9.94 1.48
CA TYR A 51 0.20 10.34 1.29
C TYR A 51 1.00 9.27 0.51
N LEU A 52 0.88 7.99 0.88
CA LEU A 52 1.56 6.88 0.22
C LEU A 52 1.04 6.66 -1.21
N LEU A 53 -0.26 6.83 -1.45
CA LEU A 53 -0.85 6.85 -2.79
C LEU A 53 -0.23 7.96 -3.65
N SER A 54 -0.11 9.17 -3.13
CA SER A 54 0.48 10.30 -3.86
C SER A 54 1.97 10.11 -4.17
N THR A 55 2.67 9.35 -3.34
CA THR A 55 4.13 9.18 -3.41
C THR A 55 4.54 8.01 -4.28
N TYR A 56 3.99 6.82 -4.02
CA TYR A 56 4.40 5.58 -4.67
C TYR A 56 3.42 5.12 -5.76
N LEU A 57 2.16 5.59 -5.71
CA LEU A 57 1.03 5.04 -6.49
C LEU A 57 0.90 3.51 -6.40
N PRO A 58 0.92 2.93 -5.18
CA PRO A 58 1.00 1.50 -4.99
C PRO A 58 -0.32 0.76 -5.21
N ALA A 59 -0.20 -0.52 -5.51
CA ALA A 59 -1.24 -1.53 -5.34
C ALA A 59 -1.46 -1.83 -3.86
N PHE A 60 -2.67 -2.22 -3.50
CA PHE A 60 -3.04 -2.55 -2.12
C PHE A 60 -4.10 -3.64 -2.09
N VAL A 61 -4.30 -4.22 -0.91
CA VAL A 61 -5.30 -5.27 -0.70
C VAL A 61 -6.64 -4.66 -0.32
N GLY A 62 -7.67 -4.90 -1.13
CA GLY A 62 -9.02 -4.38 -0.95
C GLY A 62 -10.05 -5.47 -0.66
N LYS A 63 -11.15 -5.10 0.00
CA LYS A 63 -12.31 -5.99 0.16
C LYS A 63 -13.02 -6.16 -1.18
N TYR A 64 -13.35 -7.40 -1.57
CA TYR A 64 -14.00 -7.70 -2.85
C TYR A 64 -15.26 -6.84 -3.16
N PRO A 65 -16.17 -6.55 -2.21
CA PRO A 65 -17.33 -5.70 -2.49
C PRO A 65 -17.00 -4.29 -2.99
N LEU A 66 -15.82 -3.73 -2.63
CA LEU A 66 -15.40 -2.40 -3.08
C LEU A 66 -15.16 -2.34 -4.59
N ARG A 67 -14.93 -3.50 -5.24
CA ARG A 67 -14.76 -3.61 -6.69
C ARG A 67 -15.97 -3.09 -7.48
N ASN A 68 -17.16 -3.17 -6.89
CA ASN A 68 -18.43 -2.88 -7.57
C ASN A 68 -18.97 -1.48 -7.23
N VAL A 69 -18.27 -0.71 -6.39
CA VAL A 69 -18.66 0.68 -6.09
C VAL A 69 -18.25 1.56 -7.28
N LEU A 70 -19.21 2.29 -7.85
CA LEU A 70 -18.96 3.17 -9.01
C LEU A 70 -17.85 4.19 -8.70
N LEU A 71 -16.96 4.44 -9.66
CA LEU A 71 -15.75 5.27 -9.55
C LEU A 71 -14.67 4.69 -8.62
N ILE A 72 -15.02 4.28 -7.40
CA ILE A 72 -14.06 3.73 -6.43
C ILE A 72 -13.46 2.43 -6.96
N GLY A 73 -14.29 1.52 -7.46
CA GLY A 73 -13.84 0.25 -8.02
C GLY A 73 -12.97 0.43 -9.26
N ASP A 74 -13.23 1.44 -10.08
CA ASP A 74 -12.42 1.78 -11.27
C ASP A 74 -11.05 2.33 -10.86
N CYS A 75 -11.01 3.26 -9.90
CA CYS A 75 -9.76 3.76 -9.34
C CYS A 75 -8.93 2.64 -8.71
N MET A 76 -9.55 1.75 -7.94
CA MET A 76 -8.88 0.61 -7.33
C MET A 76 -8.32 -0.35 -8.39
N ARG A 77 -9.05 -0.62 -9.48
CA ARG A 77 -8.56 -1.41 -10.62
C ARG A 77 -7.36 -0.74 -11.31
N TYR A 78 -7.42 0.57 -11.51
CA TYR A 78 -6.33 1.34 -12.12
C TYR A 78 -5.05 1.35 -11.28
N LEU A 79 -5.18 1.16 -9.96
CA LEU A 79 -4.07 1.02 -9.03
C LEU A 79 -3.64 -0.44 -8.83
N ASP A 80 -4.08 -1.38 -9.67
CA ASP A 80 -3.80 -2.82 -9.53
C ASP A 80 -4.20 -3.40 -8.17
N CYS A 81 -5.32 -2.93 -7.60
CA CYS A 81 -5.80 -3.41 -6.31
C CYS A 81 -6.10 -4.93 -6.34
N ILE A 82 -5.56 -5.63 -5.34
CA ILE A 82 -5.77 -7.05 -5.13
C ILE A 82 -7.03 -7.22 -4.28
N PHE A 83 -8.13 -7.60 -4.92
CA PHE A 83 -9.41 -7.81 -4.24
C PHE A 83 -9.47 -9.18 -3.59
N VAL A 84 -9.65 -9.20 -2.26
CA VAL A 84 -9.77 -10.45 -1.48
C VAL A 84 -11.21 -10.67 -1.05
N ASN A 85 -11.73 -11.85 -1.36
CA ASN A 85 -13.02 -12.32 -0.86
C ASN A 85 -12.80 -13.27 0.34
N ARG A 86 -13.13 -12.77 1.54
CA ARG A 86 -13.02 -13.51 2.80
C ARG A 86 -14.27 -14.30 3.16
N LEU A 87 -15.40 -14.06 2.47
CA LEU A 87 -16.67 -14.74 2.73
C LEU A 87 -16.67 -16.16 2.14
N ASP A 88 -15.97 -16.36 1.03
CA ASP A 88 -15.88 -17.64 0.32
C ASP A 88 -14.64 -18.46 0.69
N GLY A 89 -14.19 -18.40 1.95
CA GLY A 89 -12.86 -18.82 2.43
C GLY A 89 -12.38 -20.25 2.11
N LYS A 90 -13.22 -21.13 1.53
CA LYS A 90 -12.81 -22.44 1.00
C LYS A 90 -12.47 -22.46 -0.50
N LYS A 91 -12.87 -21.43 -1.27
CA LYS A 91 -12.69 -21.36 -2.73
C LYS A 91 -11.68 -20.29 -3.17
N SER A 92 -11.37 -19.30 -2.33
CA SER A 92 -10.43 -18.24 -2.68
C SER A 92 -8.98 -18.68 -2.47
N LYS A 93 -8.08 -18.23 -3.36
CA LYS A 93 -6.64 -18.35 -3.13
C LYS A 93 -6.28 -17.64 -1.82
N PRO A 94 -5.35 -18.19 -1.01
CA PRO A 94 -4.82 -17.48 0.14
C PRO A 94 -4.29 -16.10 -0.25
N THR A 95 -4.52 -15.09 0.59
CA THR A 95 -4.03 -13.71 0.31
C THR A 95 -2.55 -13.70 0.01
N THR A 96 -1.73 -14.44 0.76
CA THR A 96 -0.29 -14.56 0.54
C THR A 96 0.06 -15.07 -0.86
N GLN A 97 -0.74 -15.96 -1.45
CA GLN A 97 -0.52 -16.42 -2.81
C GLN A 97 -0.88 -15.32 -3.82
N LEU A 98 -1.98 -14.59 -3.62
CA LEU A 98 -2.33 -13.46 -4.49
C LEU A 98 -1.25 -12.37 -4.48
N LEU A 99 -0.67 -12.11 -3.31
CA LEU A 99 0.46 -11.18 -3.18
C LEU A 99 1.71 -11.68 -3.92
N LYS A 100 2.00 -12.98 -3.84
CA LYS A 100 3.10 -13.61 -4.59
C LYS A 100 2.88 -13.52 -6.10
N ASP A 101 1.68 -13.83 -6.58
CA ASP A 101 1.33 -13.73 -7.99
C ASP A 101 1.56 -12.28 -8.50
N HIS A 102 1.24 -11.26 -7.68
CA HIS A 102 1.47 -9.84 -8.02
C HIS A 102 2.95 -9.46 -8.14
N VAL A 103 3.81 -9.95 -7.24
CA VAL A 103 5.23 -9.56 -7.20
C VAL A 103 6.13 -10.45 -8.06
N ILE A 104 5.78 -11.72 -8.26
CA ILE A 104 6.57 -12.68 -9.03
C ILE A 104 6.14 -12.67 -10.51
N ASP A 105 4.85 -12.88 -10.76
CA ASP A 105 4.33 -13.09 -12.12
C ASP A 105 3.86 -11.78 -12.77
N GLY A 106 3.49 -10.79 -11.97
CA GLY A 106 3.06 -9.47 -12.43
C GLY A 106 4.14 -8.74 -13.22
N THR A 107 3.81 -8.28 -14.43
CA THR A 107 4.69 -7.44 -15.26
C THR A 107 4.10 -6.05 -15.37
N ASP A 108 4.92 -5.01 -15.16
CA ASP A 108 4.52 -3.59 -15.16
C ASP A 108 3.36 -3.24 -14.20
N LEU A 109 3.25 -3.98 -13.09
CA LEU A 109 2.28 -3.66 -12.04
C LEU A 109 2.83 -2.61 -11.07
N ARG A 110 1.93 -1.93 -10.37
CA ARG A 110 2.30 -1.00 -9.29
C ARG A 110 3.01 -1.70 -8.13
N PRO A 111 3.93 -1.01 -7.42
CA PRO A 111 4.53 -1.53 -6.20
C PRO A 111 3.46 -1.86 -5.16
N LEU A 112 3.68 -2.91 -4.37
CA LEU A 112 2.69 -3.36 -3.40
C LEU A 112 2.87 -2.61 -2.06
N LEU A 113 1.78 -2.09 -1.50
CA LEU A 113 1.71 -1.51 -0.16
C LEU A 113 0.92 -2.42 0.77
N LEU A 114 1.56 -2.80 1.89
CA LEU A 114 0.97 -3.63 2.93
C LEU A 114 1.03 -2.95 4.28
N PHE A 115 -0.07 -3.10 5.03
CA PHE A 115 -0.18 -2.74 6.43
C PHE A 115 -0.22 -4.03 7.26
N PRO A 116 0.93 -4.49 7.80
CA PRO A 116 1.04 -5.82 8.40
C PRO A 116 0.23 -5.94 9.70
N GLU A 117 -0.17 -4.82 10.30
CA GLU A 117 -1.13 -4.74 11.41
C GLU A 117 -2.50 -5.35 11.04
N GLY A 118 -2.90 -5.27 9.77
CA GLY A 118 -4.19 -5.77 9.29
C GLY A 118 -5.41 -4.96 9.73
N THR A 119 -5.21 -3.90 10.51
CA THR A 119 -6.19 -2.93 10.99
C THR A 119 -5.49 -1.60 11.29
N THR A 120 -6.24 -0.53 11.52
CA THR A 120 -5.71 0.74 12.05
C THR A 120 -5.44 0.63 13.56
N SER A 121 -4.37 1.26 14.02
CA SER A 121 -4.04 1.47 15.43
C SER A 121 -4.39 2.90 15.89
N ASN A 122 -4.23 3.16 17.18
CA ASN A 122 -4.44 4.48 17.78
C ASN A 122 -3.23 5.43 17.62
N GLY A 123 -2.15 4.98 16.98
CA GLY A 123 -0.92 5.76 16.81
C GLY A 123 -0.01 5.86 18.04
N SER A 124 -0.39 5.29 19.20
CA SER A 124 0.47 5.33 20.40
C SER A 124 1.61 4.31 20.38
N GLY A 125 1.62 3.42 19.38
CA GLY A 125 2.62 2.38 19.19
C GLY A 125 2.22 1.40 18.09
N LEU A 126 3.14 0.49 17.76
CA LEU A 126 2.88 -0.60 16.81
C LEU A 126 2.12 -1.74 17.50
N ILE A 127 1.21 -2.38 16.76
CA ILE A 127 0.56 -3.63 17.18
C ILE A 127 1.21 -4.84 16.49
N SER A 128 0.71 -6.04 16.76
CA SER A 128 1.25 -7.28 16.19
C SER A 128 1.17 -7.29 14.66
N PHE A 129 2.23 -7.79 14.03
CA PHE A 129 2.33 -7.90 12.58
C PHE A 129 1.98 -9.30 12.10
N HIS A 130 1.18 -9.38 11.05
CA HIS A 130 0.95 -10.60 10.30
C HIS A 130 2.17 -10.90 9.42
N THR A 131 2.83 -12.04 9.65
CA THR A 131 4.08 -12.43 8.96
C THR A 131 3.90 -12.62 7.44
N GLY A 132 2.68 -12.88 6.97
CA GLY A 132 2.39 -13.08 5.55
C GLY A 132 2.83 -11.93 4.64
N ALA A 133 2.89 -10.69 5.16
CA ALA A 133 3.41 -9.53 4.42
C ALA A 133 4.91 -9.62 4.09
N PHE A 134 5.67 -10.41 4.86
CA PHE A 134 7.12 -10.55 4.77
C PHE A 134 7.57 -11.84 4.06
N CYS A 135 6.63 -12.70 3.64
CA CYS A 135 6.92 -13.99 3.03
C CYS A 135 6.84 -13.95 1.49
N LEU A 136 7.11 -12.80 0.87
CA LEU A 136 6.93 -12.57 -0.57
C LEU A 136 8.18 -12.86 -1.41
N GLY A 137 9.36 -12.99 -0.79
CA GLY A 137 10.61 -13.28 -1.49
C GLY A 137 11.26 -12.07 -2.18
N ILE A 138 10.73 -10.86 -1.95
CA ILE A 138 11.33 -9.59 -2.36
C ILE A 138 11.62 -8.73 -1.11
N PRO A 139 12.60 -7.80 -1.17
CA PRO A 139 12.90 -6.89 -0.07
C PRO A 139 11.68 -6.09 0.42
N ALA A 140 11.60 -5.87 1.73
CA ALA A 140 10.65 -4.93 2.31
C ALA A 140 11.26 -3.53 2.36
N LEU A 141 10.52 -2.53 1.89
CA LEU A 141 10.81 -1.11 2.12
C LEU A 141 9.95 -0.63 3.31
N PRO A 142 10.55 -0.50 4.51
CA PRO A 142 9.82 -0.02 5.67
C PRO A 142 9.54 1.47 5.56
N VAL A 143 8.30 1.87 5.81
CA VAL A 143 7.89 3.27 5.95
C VAL A 143 7.21 3.42 7.29
N ALA A 144 7.72 4.30 8.15
CA ALA A 144 7.10 4.63 9.41
C ALA A 144 6.37 5.97 9.30
N VAL A 145 5.15 6.03 9.80
CA VAL A 145 4.33 7.24 9.84
C VAL A 145 3.90 7.49 11.27
N TRP A 146 3.94 8.75 11.68
CA TRP A 146 3.41 9.21 12.96
C TRP A 146 2.78 10.59 12.75
N TYR A 147 1.87 10.95 13.65
CA TYR A 147 1.32 12.30 13.69
C TYR A 147 1.97 13.07 14.84
N PRO A 148 2.35 14.34 14.64
CA PRO A 148 2.78 15.19 15.74
C PRO A 148 1.60 15.45 16.68
N ASP A 149 1.92 15.64 17.97
CA ASP A 149 0.95 16.04 19.01
C ASP A 149 0.37 17.45 18.76
#